data_AF-A0A3B1ACG8-F1
#
_entry.id   AF-A0A3B1ACG8-F1
#
_cell.length_a   1.000
_cell.length_b   1.000
_cell.length_c   1.000
_cell.angle_alpha   90.00
_cell.angle_beta   90.00
_cell.angle_gamma   90.00
#
_symmetry.space_group_name_H-M   'P 1'
#
loop_
_entity.id
_entity.type
_entity.pdbx_description
1 polymer ?
#
loop_
_entity_poly.entity_id
_entity_poly.type
_entity_poly.pdbx_seq_one_letter_code
_entity_poly.pdbx_strand_id
1 'polypeptide(L)'
;MTLSHAIEETPNIIDNALSKLNSAIKTKIQQAQAGAGFEQVEKEMHAAFVEAEQLVLGEILKQYDINSPFVILDEKEYRQVLRCEQTYTSAVGQIRVERSLYRAQNETQSICPLELKAGIVESFWSPAAAKQALFVVSQLTPYEAA
;
A
#
# COMPACT_ATOMS: atom_id res chain seq x y z
N MET A 1 1.68 -10.85 -17.98
CA MET A 1 2.72 -11.76 -17.45
C MET A 1 2.19 -12.41 -16.18
N THR A 2 1.92 -13.71 -16.20
CA THR A 2 1.49 -14.48 -15.02
C THR A 2 2.69 -15.23 -14.46
N LEU A 3 3.29 -14.68 -13.41
CA LEU A 3 4.31 -15.39 -12.62
C LEU A 3 3.57 -16.30 -11.64
N SER A 4 3.54 -17.58 -11.95
CA SER A 4 3.07 -18.64 -11.06
C SER A 4 4.11 -18.83 -9.96
N HIS A 5 3.92 -18.17 -8.81
CA HIS A 5 4.50 -18.60 -7.54
C HIS A 5 3.35 -18.95 -6.61
N ALA A 6 3.55 -20.04 -5.89
CA ALA A 6 2.57 -20.75 -5.09
C ALA A 6 1.72 -19.84 -4.21
N ILE A 7 0.44 -20.18 -4.10
CA ILE A 7 -0.46 -19.69 -3.05
C ILE A 7 0.09 -20.27 -1.73
N GLU A 8 1.10 -19.62 -1.18
CA GLU A 8 1.42 -19.78 0.24
C GLU A 8 0.20 -19.28 1.02
N GLU A 9 -0.20 -20.05 2.03
CA GLU A 9 -1.37 -19.82 2.87
C GLU A 9 -1.57 -18.33 3.16
N THR A 10 -2.80 -17.83 2.99
CA THR A 10 -3.13 -16.44 3.37
C THR A 10 -2.63 -16.20 4.79
N PRO A 11 -1.69 -15.27 5.01
CA PRO A 11 -0.99 -15.19 6.27
C PRO A 11 -1.96 -14.86 7.41
N ASN A 12 -1.69 -15.40 8.62
CA ASN A 12 -2.35 -15.15 9.91
C ASN A 12 -2.67 -13.64 10.16
N ILE A 13 -1.94 -12.76 9.48
CA ILE A 13 -2.18 -11.33 9.37
C ILE A 13 -3.63 -10.97 9.00
N ILE A 14 -4.28 -11.70 8.08
CA ILE A 14 -5.67 -11.44 7.66
C ILE A 14 -6.65 -11.77 8.78
N ASP A 15 -6.48 -12.92 9.44
CA ASP A 15 -7.33 -13.32 10.57
C ASP A 15 -7.19 -12.33 11.74
N ASN A 16 -5.98 -11.82 11.97
CA ASN A 16 -5.73 -10.76 12.96
C ASN A 16 -6.44 -9.45 12.58
N ALA A 17 -6.32 -9.01 11.32
CA ALA A 17 -6.98 -7.79 10.85
C ALA A 17 -8.50 -7.88 10.95
N LEU A 18 -9.09 -8.99 10.50
CA LEU A 18 -10.54 -9.20 10.55
C LEU A 18 -11.05 -9.35 11.99
N SER A 19 -10.31 -10.03 12.86
CA SER A 19 -10.70 -10.17 14.27
C SER A 19 -10.65 -8.82 15.00
N LYS A 20 -9.61 -8.00 14.77
CA LYS A 20 -9.53 -6.63 15.28
C LYS A 20 -10.67 -5.75 14.76
N LEU A 21 -10.93 -5.78 13.45
CA LEU A 21 -12.01 -5.01 12.84
C LEU A 21 -13.38 -5.42 13.41
N ASN A 22 -13.65 -6.73 13.53
CA ASN A 22 -14.89 -7.23 14.11
C ASN A 22 -15.08 -6.79 15.57
N SER A 23 -14.00 -6.81 16.36
CA SER A 23 -14.02 -6.29 17.73
C SER A 23 -14.32 -4.79 17.79
N ALA A 24 -13.69 -4.01 16.90
CA ALA A 24 -13.94 -2.58 16.78
C ALA A 24 -15.41 -2.30 16.41
N ILE A 25 -15.95 -2.98 15.40
CA ILE A 25 -17.35 -2.85 14.97
C ILE A 25 -18.31 -3.10 16.15
N LYS A 26 -18.14 -4.21 16.86
CA LYS A 26 -19.00 -4.56 18.03
C LYS A 26 -18.93 -3.48 19.10
N THR A 27 -17.73 -3.01 19.41
CA THR A 27 -17.52 -1.96 20.42
C THR A 27 -18.21 -0.66 20.02
N LYS A 28 -18.11 -0.24 18.74
CA LYS A 28 -18.73 1.01 18.26
C LYS A 28 -20.25 0.94 18.22
N ILE A 29 -20.82 -0.21 17.87
CA ILE A 29 -22.28 -0.42 17.95
C ILE A 29 -22.77 -0.25 19.39
N GLN A 30 -22.05 -0.83 20.36
CA GLN A 30 -22.40 -0.68 21.79
C GLN A 30 -22.26 0.77 22.27
N GLN A 31 -21.22 1.48 21.85
CA GLN A 31 -21.03 2.89 22.19
C GLN A 31 -22.15 3.77 21.61
N ALA A 32 -22.56 3.53 20.36
CA ALA A 32 -23.69 4.21 19.75
C ALA A 32 -25.00 3.94 20.52
N GLN A 33 -25.24 2.69 20.92
CA GLN A 33 -26.39 2.32 21.76
C GLN A 33 -26.35 2.99 23.15
N ALA A 34 -25.16 3.25 23.68
CA ALA A 34 -24.95 3.96 24.94
C ALA A 34 -25.02 5.49 24.81
N GLY A 35 -25.35 6.03 23.64
CA GLY A 35 -25.55 7.47 23.42
C GLY A 35 -24.31 8.24 22.98
N ALA A 36 -23.26 7.58 22.47
CA ALA A 36 -22.12 8.27 21.86
C ALA A 36 -22.57 9.12 20.65
N GLY A 37 -21.89 10.25 20.44
CA GLY A 37 -22.16 11.13 19.30
C GLY A 37 -21.87 10.43 17.96
N PHE A 38 -22.75 10.60 16.97
CA PHE A 38 -22.65 9.90 15.70
C PHE A 38 -21.35 10.22 14.92
N GLU A 39 -20.93 11.49 14.89
CA GLU A 39 -19.68 11.91 14.24
C GLU A 39 -18.45 11.18 14.83
N GLN A 40 -18.42 11.01 16.15
CA GLN A 40 -17.36 10.27 16.81
C GLN A 40 -17.36 8.79 16.39
N VAL A 41 -18.55 8.17 16.39
CA VAL A 41 -18.72 6.77 15.96
C VAL A 41 -18.28 6.60 14.50
N GLU A 42 -18.67 7.51 13.61
CA GLU A 42 -18.29 7.48 12.20
C GLU A 42 -16.77 7.58 12.01
N LYS A 43 -16.13 8.56 12.65
CA LYS A 43 -14.68 8.76 12.58
C LYS A 43 -13.92 7.54 13.08
N GLU A 44 -14.31 6.99 14.23
CA GLU A 44 -13.63 5.86 14.83
C GLU A 44 -13.89 4.55 14.07
N MET A 45 -15.09 4.37 13.51
CA MET A 45 -15.40 3.25 12.63
C MET A 45 -14.56 3.31 11.36
N HIS A 46 -14.50 4.48 10.70
CA HIS A 46 -13.68 4.68 9.52
C HIS A 46 -12.21 4.38 9.78
N ALA A 47 -11.66 4.85 10.91
CA ALA A 47 -10.28 4.56 11.31
C ALA A 47 -10.00 3.05 11.43
N ALA A 48 -10.95 2.27 11.98
CA ALA A 48 -10.80 0.82 12.08
C ALA A 48 -10.78 0.12 10.71
N PHE A 49 -11.60 0.56 9.76
CA PHE A 49 -11.57 0.06 8.39
C PHE A 49 -10.27 0.42 7.68
N VAL A 50 -9.81 1.67 7.84
CA VAL A 50 -8.54 2.14 7.27
C VAL A 50 -7.36 1.32 7.78
N GLU A 51 -7.28 1.05 9.08
CA GLU A 51 -6.21 0.24 9.66
C GLU A 51 -6.19 -1.18 9.07
N ALA A 52 -7.36 -1.82 8.95
CA ALA A 52 -7.48 -3.15 8.36
C ALA A 52 -7.08 -3.15 6.88
N GLU A 53 -7.52 -2.16 6.11
CA GLU A 53 -7.20 -2.05 4.69
C GLU A 53 -5.71 -1.75 4.46
N GLN A 54 -5.10 -0.84 5.22
CA GLN A 54 -3.67 -0.54 5.14
C GLN A 54 -2.81 -1.79 5.38
N LEU A 55 -3.18 -2.61 6.36
CA LEU A 55 -2.50 -3.85 6.66
C LEU A 55 -2.58 -4.85 5.50
N VAL A 56 -3.78 -5.03 4.92
CA VAL A 56 -3.97 -5.93 3.77
C VAL A 56 -3.21 -5.44 2.53
N LEU A 57 -3.32 -4.14 2.21
CA LEU A 57 -2.61 -3.54 1.09
C LEU A 57 -1.09 -3.60 1.27
N GLY A 58 -0.58 -3.43 2.50
CA GLY A 58 0.83 -3.60 2.81
C GLY A 58 1.32 -5.02 2.54
N GLU A 59 0.51 -6.03 2.89
CA GLU A 59 0.85 -7.43 2.59
C GLU A 59 0.84 -7.73 1.09
N ILE A 60 -0.15 -7.21 0.37
CA ILE A 60 -0.20 -7.31 -1.10
C ILE A 60 1.05 -6.67 -1.74
N LEU A 61 1.45 -5.48 -1.28
CA LEU A 61 2.67 -4.83 -1.79
C LEU A 61 3.92 -5.66 -1.52
N LYS A 62 4.06 -6.28 -0.34
CA LYS A 62 5.19 -7.17 -0.05
C LYS A 62 5.26 -8.36 -1.01
N GLN A 63 4.12 -8.94 -1.38
CA GLN A 63 4.06 -10.05 -2.34
C GLN A 63 4.55 -9.64 -3.75
N TYR A 64 4.55 -8.35 -4.06
CA TYR A 64 5.11 -7.85 -5.32
C TYR A 64 6.64 -7.70 -5.27
N ASP A 65 7.25 -7.59 -4.08
CA ASP A 65 8.70 -7.55 -3.95
C ASP A 65 9.34 -8.83 -4.50
N ILE A 66 10.55 -8.66 -5.02
CA ILE A 66 11.40 -9.78 -5.42
C ILE A 66 12.69 -9.63 -4.61
N ASN A 67 13.04 -10.65 -3.84
CA ASN A 67 14.27 -10.70 -3.06
C ASN A 67 15.21 -11.77 -3.64
N SER A 68 15.84 -11.47 -4.77
CA SER A 68 16.78 -12.34 -5.47
C SER A 68 18.07 -11.57 -5.76
N PRO A 69 19.25 -12.20 -5.82
CA PRO A 69 20.48 -11.50 -6.16
C PRO A 69 20.46 -10.80 -7.53
N PHE A 70 19.67 -11.32 -8.48
CA PHE A 70 19.45 -10.72 -9.80
C PHE A 70 18.03 -11.01 -10.30
N VAL A 71 17.57 -10.17 -11.23
CA VAL A 71 16.30 -10.30 -11.95
C VAL A 71 16.52 -9.98 -13.43
N ILE A 72 15.69 -10.56 -14.29
CA ILE A 72 15.69 -10.27 -15.74
C ILE A 72 14.43 -9.47 -16.06
N LEU A 73 14.60 -8.33 -16.70
CA LEU A 73 13.52 -7.48 -17.20
C LEU A 73 13.88 -7.06 -18.62
N ASP A 74 12.98 -7.26 -19.58
CA ASP A 74 13.19 -6.92 -21.00
C ASP A 74 14.53 -7.44 -21.55
N GLU A 75 14.82 -8.72 -21.32
CA GLU A 75 16.07 -9.41 -21.72
C GLU A 75 17.36 -8.84 -21.09
N LYS A 76 17.25 -7.88 -20.17
CA LYS A 76 18.38 -7.27 -19.46
C LYS A 76 18.47 -7.77 -18.03
N GLU A 77 19.69 -8.09 -17.60
CA GLU A 77 19.97 -8.48 -16.22
C GLU A 77 20.14 -7.25 -15.33
N TYR A 78 19.45 -7.27 -14.20
CA TYR A 78 19.59 -6.28 -13.13
C TYR A 78 20.02 -6.98 -11.85
N ARG A 79 21.04 -6.43 -11.17
CA ARG A 79 21.55 -6.96 -9.91
C ARG A 79 20.96 -6.20 -8.73
N GLN A 80 20.65 -6.89 -7.64
CA GLN A 80 20.19 -6.26 -6.41
C GLN A 80 21.30 -5.37 -5.84
N VAL A 81 20.99 -4.10 -5.58
CA VAL A 81 21.94 -3.11 -5.05
C VAL A 81 21.58 -2.60 -3.66
N LEU A 82 20.29 -2.63 -3.30
CA LEU A 82 19.82 -2.19 -1.99
C LEU A 82 18.53 -2.92 -1.64
N ARG A 83 18.37 -3.25 -0.36
CA ARG A 83 17.09 -3.61 0.24
C ARG A 83 16.81 -2.58 1.34
N CYS A 84 15.65 -1.94 1.28
CA CYS A 84 15.30 -0.86 2.20
C CYS A 84 13.80 -0.74 2.36
N GLU A 85 13.37 -0.05 3.41
CA GLU A 85 11.97 0.30 3.58
C GLU A 85 11.61 1.58 2.82
N GLN A 86 10.39 1.64 2.32
CA GLN A 86 9.78 2.80 1.69
C GLN A 86 8.35 2.97 2.18
N THR A 87 7.94 4.22 2.39
CA THR A 87 6.55 4.58 2.70
C THR A 87 5.88 5.09 1.43
N TYR A 88 4.83 4.41 1.00
CA TYR A 88 3.98 4.81 -0.12
C TYR A 88 2.70 5.45 0.38
N THR A 89 2.14 6.38 -0.39
CA THR A 89 0.81 6.95 -0.13
C THR A 89 -0.24 6.19 -0.93
N SER A 90 -1.16 5.55 -0.21
CA SER A 90 -2.32 4.85 -0.77
C SER A 90 -3.61 5.66 -0.59
N ALA A 91 -4.71 5.17 -1.17
CA ALA A 91 -6.02 5.80 -1.06
C ALA A 91 -6.56 5.83 0.39
N VAL A 92 -6.03 4.95 1.25
CA VAL A 92 -6.38 4.88 2.67
C VAL A 92 -5.24 5.35 3.58
N GLY A 93 -4.27 6.09 3.03
CA GLY A 93 -3.15 6.64 3.78
C GLY A 93 -1.83 5.92 3.55
N GLN A 94 -0.87 6.12 4.44
CA GLN A 94 0.51 5.69 4.26
C GLN A 94 0.70 4.19 4.57
N ILE A 95 1.47 3.51 3.72
CA ILE A 95 1.82 2.10 3.86
C ILE A 95 3.33 1.97 3.74
N ARG A 96 3.97 1.41 4.77
CA ARG A 96 5.42 1.18 4.79
C ARG A 96 5.72 -0.29 4.51
N VAL A 97 6.58 -0.55 3.54
CA VAL A 97 7.00 -1.91 3.17
C VAL A 97 8.49 -1.94 2.84
N GLU A 98 9.11 -3.10 3.04
CA GLU A 98 10.46 -3.37 2.56
C GLU A 98 10.44 -3.73 1.06
N ARG A 99 11.42 -3.21 0.32
CA ARG A 99 11.56 -3.43 -1.11
C ARG A 99 13.02 -3.62 -1.51
N SER A 100 13.21 -4.26 -2.66
CA SER A 100 14.52 -4.43 -3.28
C SER A 100 14.68 -3.51 -4.49
N LEU A 101 15.82 -2.83 -4.55
CA LEU A 101 16.27 -2.02 -5.68
C LEU A 101 17.30 -2.80 -6.50
N TYR A 102 17.16 -2.70 -7.81
CA TYR A 102 18.01 -3.39 -8.77
C TYR A 102 18.58 -2.42 -9.78
N ARG A 103 19.79 -2.69 -10.26
CA ARG A 103 20.47 -1.84 -11.25
C ARG A 103 21.15 -2.71 -12.28
N ALA A 104 21.01 -2.35 -13.55
CA ALA A 104 21.73 -3.02 -14.61
C ALA A 104 23.18 -2.55 -14.69
N GLN A 105 24.02 -3.36 -15.33
CA GLN A 105 25.40 -2.96 -15.61
C GLN A 105 25.41 -1.69 -16.47
N ASN A 106 26.23 -0.70 -16.07
CA ASN A 106 26.40 0.60 -16.72
C ASN A 106 25.19 1.56 -16.67
N GLU A 107 24.17 1.27 -15.86
CA GLU A 107 23.10 2.23 -15.56
C GLU A 107 23.33 2.93 -14.23
N THR A 108 22.86 4.17 -14.11
CA THR A 108 22.86 4.93 -12.85
C THR A 108 21.54 4.79 -12.10
N GLN A 109 20.44 4.65 -12.84
CA GLN A 109 19.11 4.51 -12.28
C GLN A 109 18.86 3.08 -11.77
N SER A 110 18.20 2.97 -10.63
CA SER A 110 17.74 1.70 -10.10
C SER A 110 16.25 1.53 -10.39
N ILE A 111 15.82 0.29 -10.58
CA ILE A 111 14.42 -0.11 -10.69
C ILE A 111 13.96 -0.81 -9.42
N CYS A 112 12.66 -0.77 -9.16
CA CYS A 112 12.03 -1.53 -8.09
C CYS A 112 10.91 -2.41 -8.67
N PRO A 113 11.09 -3.75 -8.71
CA PRO A 113 10.08 -4.66 -9.25
C PRO A 113 8.72 -4.55 -8.56
N LEU A 114 8.70 -4.28 -7.24
CA LEU A 114 7.47 -4.02 -6.48
C LEU A 114 6.71 -2.84 -7.08
N GLU A 115 7.39 -1.71 -7.28
CA GLU A 115 6.79 -0.48 -7.81
C GLU A 115 6.27 -0.68 -9.24
N LEU A 116 7.05 -1.38 -10.08
CA LEU A 116 6.66 -1.70 -11.45
C LEU A 116 5.41 -2.59 -11.51
N LYS A 117 5.33 -3.63 -10.66
CA LYS A 117 4.15 -4.51 -10.58
C LYS A 117 2.92 -3.80 -10.02
N ALA A 118 3.10 -2.98 -8.98
CA ALA A 118 2.02 -2.24 -8.34
C ALA A 118 1.55 -1.02 -9.14
N GLY A 119 2.33 -0.57 -10.12
CA GLY A 119 2.07 0.66 -10.87
C GLY A 119 2.25 1.91 -10.00
N ILE A 120 3.21 1.91 -9.08
CA ILE A 120 3.49 3.09 -8.24
C ILE A 120 3.89 4.27 -9.12
N VAL A 121 3.26 5.42 -8.87
CA VAL A 121 3.48 6.67 -9.58
C VAL A 121 4.50 7.51 -8.81
N GLU A 122 5.51 8.02 -9.51
CA GLU A 122 6.59 8.87 -8.93
C GLU A 122 7.28 8.24 -7.70
N SER A 123 7.44 6.90 -7.68
CA SER A 123 8.03 6.15 -6.55
C SER A 123 7.35 6.38 -5.19
N PHE A 124 6.12 6.90 -5.18
CA PHE A 124 5.46 7.34 -3.94
C PHE A 124 3.97 7.05 -3.88
N TRP A 125 3.21 7.25 -4.96
CA TRP A 125 1.75 7.15 -4.93
C TRP A 125 1.25 5.82 -5.48
N SER A 126 0.29 5.20 -4.79
CA SER A 126 -0.49 4.13 -5.42
C SER A 126 -1.36 4.70 -6.54
N PRO A 127 -1.75 3.91 -7.56
CA PRO A 127 -2.61 4.38 -8.64
C PRO A 127 -3.91 5.02 -8.17
N ALA A 128 -4.53 4.46 -7.12
CA ALA A 128 -5.78 4.99 -6.56
C ALA A 128 -5.55 6.33 -5.85
N ALA A 129 -4.46 6.43 -5.08
CA ALA A 129 -4.09 7.67 -4.37
C ALA A 129 -3.78 8.80 -5.35
N ALA A 130 -3.03 8.51 -6.41
CA ALA A 130 -2.71 9.48 -7.46
C ALA A 130 -3.98 10.04 -8.13
N LYS A 131 -4.96 9.17 -8.42
CA LYS A 131 -6.26 9.59 -8.98
C LYS A 131 -7.06 10.45 -8.01
N GLN A 132 -7.08 10.11 -6.72
CA GLN A 132 -7.73 10.92 -5.70
C GLN A 132 -7.07 12.29 -5.56
N ALA A 133 -5.74 12.35 -5.53
CA ALA A 133 -4.99 13.60 -5.48
C ALA A 133 -5.27 14.47 -6.71
N LEU A 134 -5.23 13.90 -7.91
CA LEU A 134 -5.56 14.60 -9.15
C LEU A 134 -6.99 15.14 -9.13
N PHE A 135 -7.95 14.34 -8.66
CA PHE A 135 -9.33 14.77 -8.52
C PHE A 135 -9.46 15.97 -7.58
N VAL A 136 -8.83 15.92 -6.40
CA VAL A 136 -8.84 17.05 -5.45
C VAL A 136 -8.20 18.30 -6.06
N VAL A 137 -7.01 18.16 -6.66
CA VAL A 137 -6.30 19.29 -7.31
C VAL A 137 -7.13 19.90 -8.43
N SER A 138 -7.88 19.09 -9.20
CA SER A 138 -8.73 19.59 -10.27
C SER A 138 -9.88 20.49 -9.81
N GLN A 139 -10.25 20.42 -8.52
CA GLN A 139 -11.27 21.28 -7.92
C GLN A 139 -10.69 22.58 -7.35
N LEU A 140 -9.36 22.69 -7.24
CA LEU A 140 -8.70 23.90 -6.77
C LEU A 140 -8.64 24.95 -7.88
N THR A 141 -8.79 26.21 -7.49
CA THR A 141 -8.58 27.31 -8.44
C THR A 141 -7.07 27.52 -8.69
N PRO A 142 -6.63 27.98 -9.87
CA PRO A 142 -5.21 28.03 -10.25
C PRO A 142 -4.29 28.82 -9.29
N TYR A 143 -4.84 29.67 -8.42
CA TYR A 143 -4.08 30.45 -7.46
C TYR A 143 -3.70 29.68 -6.19
N GLU A 144 -4.35 28.54 -5.91
CA GLU A 144 -4.15 27.74 -4.68
C GLU A 144 -3.35 26.46 -4.92
N ALA A 145 -2.96 26.18 -6.18
CA ALA A 145 -2.26 24.95 -6.58
C ALA A 145 -0.74 25.13 -6.85
N ALA A 146 -0.20 26.34 -6.65
CA ALA A 146 1.20 26.72 -6.94
C ALA A 146 2.10 26.72 -5.70
#